data_AF-A0AAN7P095-F1
#
_entry.id   AF-A0AAN7P095-F1
#
_cell.length_a   1.000
_cell.length_b   1.000
_cell.length_c   1.000
_cell.angle_alpha   90.00
_cell.angle_beta   90.00
_cell.angle_gamma   90.00
#
_symmetry.space_group_name_H-M   'P 1'
#
loop_
_entity.id
_entity.type
_entity.pdbx_description
1 polymer ?
#
loop_
_entity_poly.entity_id
_entity_poly.type
_entity_poly.pdbx_seq_one_letter_code
_entity_poly.pdbx_strand_id
1 'polypeptide(L)'
;MCSNDYYASVGSMFYTIIQIIIHYSICGWLLKFYKCEYVFDEKRYFKYFLYLTYFYNKDCKSNATFEEVASPDINSYQSFLNYHDLSAISWPNSSNVALRTYNICSNHITFNTLWLITSINLLIGAFCNSNGSWAAILYFPWVIITLIILIYDIITTAWFASDISRTYGLRKWFEFIGGKEDPTILKMDLIYPPINTAMPSIFLVVVFGRIFILWFVNLCIFFRLLQASVNAYRETGESGILYCIPA
;
A
#
# COMPACT_ATOMS: atom_id res chain seq x y z
N MET A 1 -4.23 27.76 -22.35
CA MET A 1 -4.96 26.57 -21.83
C MET A 1 -6.47 26.66 -22.12
N CYS A 2 -7.07 25.62 -22.71
CA CYS A 2 -8.51 25.56 -22.96
C CYS A 2 -9.32 25.30 -21.67
N SER A 3 -10.57 25.76 -21.61
CA SER A 3 -11.46 25.58 -20.44
C SER A 3 -11.59 24.11 -20.01
N ASN A 4 -11.60 23.17 -20.95
CA ASN A 4 -11.67 21.73 -20.67
C ASN A 4 -10.42 21.20 -19.93
N ASP A 5 -9.23 21.68 -20.29
CA ASP A 5 -7.97 21.25 -19.67
C ASP A 5 -7.87 21.77 -18.23
N TYR A 6 -8.37 22.98 -17.98
CA TYR A 6 -8.44 23.56 -16.64
C TYR A 6 -9.28 22.70 -15.69
N TYR A 7 -10.51 22.34 -16.08
CA TYR A 7 -11.36 21.48 -15.26
C TYR A 7 -10.77 20.08 -15.07
N ALA A 8 -10.09 19.54 -16.09
CA ALA A 8 -9.40 18.27 -15.97
C ALA A 8 -8.26 18.33 -14.93
N SER A 9 -7.44 19.38 -14.93
CA SER A 9 -6.36 19.57 -13.94
C SER A 9 -6.89 19.72 -12.51
N VAL A 10 -7.90 20.57 -12.32
CA VAL A 10 -8.51 20.80 -10.99
C VAL A 10 -9.17 19.51 -10.47
N GLY A 11 -9.97 18.83 -11.31
CA GLY A 11 -10.61 17.57 -10.92
C GLY A 11 -9.60 16.47 -10.59
N SER A 12 -8.53 16.36 -11.37
CA SER A 12 -7.45 15.40 -11.14
C SER A 12 -6.71 15.65 -9.83
N MET A 13 -6.52 16.91 -9.44
CA MET A 13 -5.91 17.27 -8.16
C MET A 13 -6.78 16.85 -6.98
N PHE A 14 -8.07 17.18 -6.96
CA PHE A 14 -8.96 16.76 -5.87
C PHE A 14 -9.01 15.23 -5.72
N TYR A 15 -9.13 14.53 -6.84
CA TYR A 15 -9.08 13.09 -6.89
C TYR A 15 -7.77 12.53 -6.33
N THR A 16 -6.63 13.11 -6.72
CA THR A 16 -5.29 12.71 -6.25
C THR A 16 -5.17 12.90 -4.73
N ILE A 17 -5.64 14.03 -4.20
CA ILE A 17 -5.58 14.31 -2.75
C ILE A 17 -6.40 13.31 -1.95
N ILE A 18 -7.61 12.98 -2.40
CA ILE A 18 -8.47 11.99 -1.74
C ILE A 18 -7.75 10.63 -1.67
N GLN A 19 -7.15 10.20 -2.79
CA GLN A 19 -6.37 8.96 -2.80
C GLN A 19 -5.17 8.99 -1.85
N ILE A 20 -4.44 10.10 -1.82
CA ILE A 20 -3.28 10.28 -0.94
C ILE A 20 -3.71 10.15 0.51
N ILE A 21 -4.81 10.78 0.92
CA ILE A 21 -5.33 10.71 2.29
C ILE A 21 -5.66 9.27 2.67
N ILE A 22 -6.39 8.54 1.80
CA ILE A 22 -6.75 7.13 2.05
C ILE A 22 -5.49 6.27 2.18
N HIS A 23 -4.56 6.39 1.22
CA HIS A 23 -3.35 5.56 1.20
C HIS A 23 -2.40 5.90 2.36
N TYR A 24 -2.29 7.18 2.75
CA TYR A 24 -1.57 7.58 3.96
C TYR A 24 -2.17 7.02 5.23
N SER A 25 -3.50 7.04 5.36
CA SER A 25 -4.17 6.50 6.54
C SER A 25 -3.87 5.02 6.69
N ILE A 26 -3.90 4.27 5.57
CA ILE A 26 -3.59 2.84 5.58
C ILE A 26 -2.11 2.59 5.85
N CYS A 27 -1.18 3.23 5.13
CA CYS A 27 0.26 3.04 5.35
C CYS A 27 0.69 3.47 6.76
N GLY A 28 0.14 4.58 7.26
CA GLY A 28 0.39 5.05 8.63
C GLY A 28 -0.14 4.07 9.67
N TRP A 29 -1.31 3.46 9.44
CA TRP A 29 -1.83 2.39 10.28
C TRP A 29 -0.94 1.13 10.24
N LEU A 30 -0.46 0.73 9.05
CA LEU A 30 0.45 -0.41 8.90
C LEU A 30 1.79 -0.19 9.62
N LEU A 31 2.38 1.01 9.52
CA LEU A 31 3.64 1.33 10.18
C LEU A 31 3.57 1.28 11.71
N LYS A 32 2.39 1.50 12.31
CA LYS A 32 2.20 1.36 13.76
C LYS A 32 2.40 -0.08 14.24
N PHE A 33 2.08 -1.08 13.40
CA PHE A 33 2.36 -2.48 13.73
C PHE A 33 3.87 -2.75 13.80
N TYR A 34 4.64 -2.23 12.82
CA TYR A 34 6.10 -2.41 12.81
C TYR A 34 6.78 -1.73 14.00
N LYS A 35 6.28 -0.57 14.43
CA LYS A 35 6.83 0.20 15.56
C LYS A 35 6.42 -0.30 16.94
N CYS A 36 5.71 -1.43 17.02
CA CYS A 36 5.16 -1.96 18.27
C CYS A 36 4.21 -0.99 19.01
N GLU A 37 3.62 -0.01 18.31
CA GLU A 37 2.73 1.01 18.90
C GLU A 37 1.28 0.54 19.01
N TYR A 38 1.00 -0.73 18.65
CA TYR A 38 -0.34 -1.26 18.57
C TYR A 38 -0.64 -2.26 19.69
N VAL A 39 -1.72 -2.02 20.43
CA VAL A 39 -2.27 -2.98 21.40
C VAL A 39 -3.18 -3.94 20.66
N PHE A 40 -2.89 -5.24 20.78
CA PHE A 40 -3.70 -6.28 20.15
C PHE A 40 -5.00 -6.49 20.94
N ASP A 41 -6.12 -6.38 20.23
CA ASP A 41 -7.43 -6.82 20.70
C ASP A 41 -7.65 -8.22 20.10
N GLU A 42 -7.65 -9.24 20.96
CA GLU A 42 -7.76 -10.67 20.62
C GLU A 42 -8.97 -10.97 19.73
N LYS A 43 -10.00 -10.12 19.75
CA LYS A 43 -11.24 -10.30 18.98
C LYS A 43 -11.08 -10.06 17.47
N ARG A 44 -9.89 -9.68 16.97
CA ARG A 44 -9.68 -9.30 15.56
C ARG A 44 -8.62 -10.15 14.86
N TYR A 45 -8.97 -11.40 14.56
CA TYR A 45 -8.16 -12.38 13.80
C TYR A 45 -7.35 -11.80 12.65
N PHE A 46 -7.99 -11.05 11.75
CA PHE A 46 -7.34 -10.47 10.58
C PHE A 46 -6.13 -9.59 10.94
N LYS A 47 -6.27 -8.73 11.97
CA LYS A 47 -5.19 -7.82 12.37
C LYS A 47 -4.01 -8.59 12.95
N TYR A 48 -4.29 -9.63 13.70
CA TYR A 48 -3.27 -10.48 14.29
C TYR A 48 -2.48 -11.23 13.22
N PHE A 49 -3.17 -11.88 12.28
CA PHE A 49 -2.51 -12.54 11.16
C PHE A 49 -1.74 -11.55 10.28
N LEU A 50 -2.26 -10.34 10.07
CA LEU A 50 -1.55 -9.28 9.36
C LEU A 50 -0.25 -8.91 10.07
N TYR A 51 -0.30 -8.73 11.39
CA TYR A 51 0.89 -8.49 12.20
C TYR A 51 1.89 -9.65 12.11
N LEU A 52 1.45 -10.88 12.40
CA LEU A 52 2.34 -12.04 12.39
C LEU A 52 3.02 -12.26 11.03
N THR A 53 2.27 -12.04 9.94
CA THR A 53 2.76 -12.28 8.58
C THR A 53 3.74 -11.19 8.15
N TYR A 54 3.40 -9.92 8.40
CA TYR A 54 4.04 -8.79 7.73
C TYR A 54 4.73 -7.79 8.66
N PHE A 55 4.62 -7.94 9.99
CA PHE A 55 5.16 -6.97 10.95
C PHE A 55 5.73 -7.62 12.21
N TYR A 56 5.79 -8.96 12.28
CA TYR A 56 6.26 -9.68 13.46
C TYR A 56 7.72 -9.34 13.78
N ASN A 57 7.93 -8.91 15.01
CA ASN A 57 9.23 -8.69 15.59
C ASN A 57 9.20 -9.14 17.05
N LYS A 58 10.11 -10.03 17.45
CA LYS A 58 10.22 -10.56 18.82
C LYS A 58 10.57 -9.47 19.84
N ASP A 59 11.23 -8.40 19.40
CA ASP A 59 11.56 -7.26 20.27
C ASP A 59 10.33 -6.42 20.62
N CYS A 60 9.25 -6.52 19.83
CA CYS A 60 7.97 -5.97 20.22
C CYS A 60 7.44 -6.77 21.42
N LYS A 61 7.38 -6.13 22.59
CA LYS A 61 6.71 -6.64 23.80
C LYS A 61 5.20 -6.68 23.59
N SER A 62 4.70 -7.43 22.61
CA SER A 62 3.28 -7.71 22.51
C SER A 62 2.98 -8.86 23.46
N ASN A 63 2.16 -8.60 24.47
CA ASN A 63 1.67 -9.63 25.40
C ASN A 63 0.84 -10.72 24.70
N ALA A 64 0.48 -10.53 23.43
CA ALA A 64 -0.30 -11.47 22.65
C ALA A 64 0.55 -12.68 22.22
N THR A 65 0.53 -13.75 23.01
CA THR A 65 1.05 -15.06 22.60
C THR A 65 0.10 -15.68 21.57
N PHE A 66 0.62 -16.56 20.71
CA PHE A 66 -0.17 -17.29 19.69
C PHE A 66 -1.32 -18.11 20.31
N GLU A 67 -1.16 -18.49 21.59
CA GLU A 67 -2.13 -19.23 22.40
C GLU A 67 -3.47 -18.48 22.56
N GLU A 68 -3.46 -17.15 22.61
CA GLU A 68 -4.67 -16.34 22.82
C GLU A 68 -5.55 -16.24 21.55
N VAL A 69 -4.97 -16.45 20.35
CA VAL A 69 -5.65 -16.21 19.07
C VAL A 69 -6.17 -17.48 18.40
N ALA A 70 -5.80 -18.67 18.85
CA ALA A 70 -6.33 -19.92 18.30
C ALA A 70 -7.77 -20.27 18.77
N SER A 71 -8.48 -19.34 19.44
CA SER A 71 -9.78 -19.56 20.09
C SER A 71 -11.00 -18.85 19.43
N PRO A 72 -11.44 -19.20 18.20
CA PRO A 72 -12.76 -18.78 17.73
C PRO A 72 -13.90 -19.75 18.09
N ASP A 73 -13.61 -21.03 18.34
CA ASP A 73 -14.65 -22.03 18.56
C ASP A 73 -14.26 -23.05 19.64
N ILE A 74 -14.84 -22.85 20.82
CA ILE A 74 -14.30 -23.23 22.14
C ILE A 74 -14.39 -24.73 22.45
N ASN A 75 -15.09 -25.56 21.68
CA ASN A 75 -15.31 -26.96 22.09
C ASN A 75 -14.44 -28.00 21.35
N SER A 76 -13.99 -27.71 20.12
CA SER A 76 -13.17 -28.64 19.32
C SER A 76 -11.68 -28.26 19.27
N TYR A 77 -11.36 -26.96 19.34
CA TYR A 77 -9.98 -26.49 19.26
C TYR A 77 -9.30 -26.44 20.62
N GLN A 78 -10.05 -26.16 21.68
CA GLN A 78 -9.50 -26.04 23.03
C GLN A 78 -8.98 -27.40 23.55
N SER A 79 -9.57 -28.52 23.13
CA SER A 79 -9.06 -29.87 23.40
C SER A 79 -7.77 -30.19 22.63
N PHE A 80 -7.60 -29.68 21.41
CA PHE A 80 -6.37 -29.84 20.63
C PHE A 80 -5.24 -28.94 21.17
N LEU A 81 -5.55 -27.71 21.56
CA LEU A 81 -4.61 -26.74 22.14
C LEU A 81 -4.18 -27.14 23.56
N ASN A 82 -5.09 -27.69 24.37
CA ASN A 82 -4.73 -28.24 25.70
C ASN A 82 -3.84 -29.49 25.61
N TYR A 83 -3.74 -30.13 24.44
CA TYR A 83 -2.92 -31.32 24.21
C TYR A 83 -1.54 -31.01 23.62
N HIS A 84 -1.40 -29.87 22.93
CA HIS A 84 -0.17 -29.48 22.25
C HIS A 84 0.40 -28.20 22.86
N ASP A 85 1.57 -28.33 23.50
CA ASP A 85 2.32 -27.22 24.10
C ASP A 85 2.81 -26.26 23.00
N LEU A 86 2.02 -25.21 22.73
CA LEU A 86 2.34 -24.15 21.77
C LEU A 86 3.59 -23.35 22.15
N SER A 87 3.98 -23.37 23.42
CA SER A 87 5.22 -22.77 23.90
C SER A 87 6.47 -23.47 23.36
N ALA A 88 6.33 -24.71 22.87
CA ALA A 88 7.41 -25.47 22.24
C ALA A 88 7.70 -25.01 20.79
N ILE A 89 6.81 -24.24 20.16
CA ILE A 89 7.02 -23.76 18.79
C ILE A 89 8.10 -22.67 18.78
N SER A 90 9.21 -22.95 18.10
CA SER A 90 10.31 -21.99 17.95
C SER A 90 9.96 -20.91 16.94
N TRP A 91 9.52 -19.75 17.42
CA TRP A 91 9.26 -18.58 16.56
C TRP A 91 10.57 -17.96 16.04
N PRO A 92 10.59 -17.46 14.79
CA PRO A 92 11.72 -16.68 14.28
C PRO A 92 11.90 -15.41 15.12
N ASN A 93 13.08 -14.78 15.11
CA ASN A 93 13.28 -13.52 15.85
C ASN A 93 12.58 -12.33 15.14
N SER A 94 12.59 -12.31 13.82
CA SER A 94 11.86 -11.36 12.98
C SER A 94 11.63 -11.99 11.61
N SER A 95 10.56 -11.60 10.92
CA SER A 95 10.38 -12.01 9.53
C SER A 95 11.14 -11.07 8.60
N ASN A 96 11.92 -11.60 7.65
CA ASN A 96 12.51 -10.78 6.58
C ASN A 96 11.43 -9.99 5.80
N VAL A 97 10.22 -10.55 5.81
CA VAL A 97 9.00 -9.96 5.26
C VAL A 97 8.62 -8.67 5.98
N ALA A 98 8.88 -8.55 7.28
CA ALA A 98 8.56 -7.35 8.06
C ALA A 98 9.33 -6.12 7.59
N LEU A 99 10.66 -6.24 7.46
CA LEU A 99 11.50 -5.16 6.98
C LEU A 99 11.14 -4.77 5.53
N ARG A 100 10.87 -5.75 4.66
CA ARG A 100 10.43 -5.50 3.29
C ARG A 100 9.13 -4.69 3.26
N THR A 101 8.15 -5.07 4.07
CA THR A 101 6.84 -4.41 4.09
C THR A 101 6.92 -3.02 4.68
N TYR A 102 7.75 -2.82 5.72
CA TYR A 102 8.09 -1.50 6.24
C TYR A 102 8.67 -0.59 5.15
N ASN A 103 9.66 -1.07 4.39
CA ASN A 103 10.28 -0.30 3.30
C ASN A 103 9.26 0.06 2.20
N ILE A 104 8.38 -0.87 1.83
CA ILE A 104 7.31 -0.61 0.85
C ILE A 104 6.36 0.47 1.37
N CYS A 105 5.87 0.36 2.62
CA CYS A 105 5.00 1.37 3.22
C CYS A 105 5.66 2.75 3.26
N SER A 106 6.94 2.80 3.65
CA SER A 106 7.73 4.03 3.73
C SER A 106 7.90 4.67 2.34
N ASN A 107 8.27 3.89 1.33
CA ASN A 107 8.41 4.39 -0.04
C ASN A 107 7.08 4.90 -0.61
N HIS A 108 5.96 4.22 -0.36
CA HIS A 108 4.63 4.72 -0.74
C HIS A 108 4.31 6.06 -0.07
N ILE A 109 4.69 6.25 1.20
CA ILE A 109 4.54 7.53 1.89
C ILE A 109 5.36 8.62 1.20
N THR A 110 6.62 8.33 0.86
CA THR A 110 7.50 9.27 0.13
C THR A 110 6.91 9.64 -1.23
N PHE A 111 6.51 8.65 -2.04
CA PHE A 111 5.92 8.91 -3.35
C PHE A 111 4.61 9.69 -3.27
N ASN A 112 3.73 9.36 -2.31
CA ASN A 112 2.51 10.13 -2.09
C ASN A 112 2.81 11.57 -1.64
N THR A 113 3.88 11.81 -0.87
CA THR A 113 4.33 13.18 -0.51
C THR A 113 4.71 13.96 -1.76
N LEU A 114 5.54 13.37 -2.62
CA LEU A 114 5.97 14.01 -3.87
C LEU A 114 4.78 14.22 -4.81
N TRP A 115 3.84 13.28 -4.85
CA TRP A 115 2.64 13.39 -5.66
C TRP A 115 1.72 14.52 -5.17
N LEU A 116 1.62 14.72 -3.86
CA LEU A 116 0.91 15.87 -3.28
C LEU A 116 1.56 17.19 -3.68
N ILE A 117 2.88 17.33 -3.50
CA ILE A 117 3.62 18.55 -3.82
C ILE A 117 3.47 18.89 -5.31
N THR A 118 3.66 17.90 -6.19
CA THR A 118 3.51 18.11 -7.63
C THR A 118 2.06 18.37 -8.05
N SER A 119 1.06 17.86 -7.31
CA SER A 119 -0.36 18.18 -7.54
C SER A 119 -0.68 19.65 -7.22
N ILE A 120 -0.03 20.21 -6.20
CA ILE A 120 -0.14 21.64 -5.88
C ILE A 120 0.51 22.47 -6.99
N ASN A 121 1.67 22.06 -7.52
CA ASN A 121 2.30 22.75 -8.66
C ASN A 121 1.41 22.74 -9.91
N LEU A 122 0.77 21.61 -10.20
CA LEU A 122 -0.20 21.49 -11.30
C LEU A 122 -1.35 22.50 -11.12
N LEU A 123 -1.86 22.63 -9.89
CA LEU A 123 -2.94 23.56 -9.55
C LEU A 123 -2.50 25.03 -9.74
N ILE A 124 -1.30 25.38 -9.27
CA ILE A 124 -0.74 26.72 -9.47
C ILE A 124 -0.60 27.00 -10.98
N GLY A 125 -0.08 26.05 -11.75
CA GLY A 125 0.02 26.19 -13.21
C GLY A 125 -1.33 26.39 -13.89
N ALA A 126 -2.37 25.70 -13.42
CA ALA A 126 -3.73 25.86 -13.95
C ALA A 126 -4.33 27.23 -13.61
N PHE A 127 -4.18 27.71 -12.37
CA PHE A 127 -4.71 29.01 -11.97
C PHE A 127 -3.94 30.20 -12.57
N CYS A 128 -2.63 30.07 -12.72
CA CYS A 128 -1.81 31.11 -13.34
C CYS A 128 -1.83 31.07 -14.88
N ASN A 129 -2.56 30.13 -15.48
CA ASN A 129 -2.58 29.88 -16.93
C ASN A 129 -1.14 29.83 -17.51
N SER A 130 -0.26 29.11 -16.82
CA SER A 130 1.15 29.08 -17.18
C SER A 130 1.37 28.31 -18.48
N ASN A 131 2.12 28.93 -19.39
CA ASN A 131 2.42 28.40 -20.73
C ASN A 131 3.93 28.26 -20.95
N GLY A 132 4.31 27.43 -21.92
CA GLY A 132 5.71 27.24 -22.35
C GLY A 132 6.62 26.64 -21.30
N SER A 133 7.81 27.22 -21.12
CA SER A 133 8.81 26.72 -20.16
C SER A 133 8.28 26.66 -18.72
N TRP A 134 7.39 27.58 -18.34
CA TRP A 134 6.74 27.55 -17.02
C TRP A 134 5.73 26.41 -16.90
N ALA A 135 4.99 26.11 -17.97
CA ALA A 135 4.12 24.93 -18.00
C ALA A 135 4.96 23.65 -17.84
N ALA A 136 6.14 23.59 -18.46
CA ALA A 136 6.99 22.42 -18.31
C ALA A 136 7.41 22.17 -16.86
N ILE A 137 7.78 23.22 -16.13
CA ILE A 137 8.19 23.12 -14.72
C ILE A 137 7.01 22.79 -13.79
N LEU A 138 5.81 23.27 -14.10
CA LEU A 138 4.65 23.11 -13.22
C LEU A 138 3.87 21.81 -13.46
N TYR A 139 3.79 21.34 -14.71
CA TYR A 139 2.97 20.20 -15.09
C TYR A 139 3.76 18.88 -15.20
N PHE A 140 4.95 18.87 -15.83
CA PHE A 140 5.68 17.61 -16.06
C PHE A 140 6.11 16.88 -14.78
N PRO A 141 6.50 17.54 -13.67
CA PRO A 141 6.84 16.82 -12.44
C PRO A 141 5.70 15.92 -11.95
N TRP A 142 4.44 16.38 -12.07
CA TRP A 142 3.29 15.56 -11.69
C TRP A 142 3.17 14.33 -12.59
N VAL A 143 3.35 14.49 -13.89
CA VAL A 143 3.30 13.40 -14.88
C VAL A 143 4.38 12.36 -14.59
N ILE A 144 5.62 12.79 -14.34
CA ILE A 144 6.75 11.92 -14.04
C ILE A 144 6.51 11.15 -12.73
N ILE A 145 6.10 11.83 -11.66
CA ILE A 145 5.82 11.18 -10.38
C ILE A 145 4.66 10.19 -10.49
N THR A 146 3.62 10.54 -11.24
CA THR A 146 2.48 9.63 -11.47
C THR A 146 2.93 8.37 -12.21
N LEU A 147 3.79 8.48 -13.22
CA LEU A 147 4.35 7.33 -13.92
C LEU A 147 5.15 6.42 -12.99
N ILE A 148 6.01 7.00 -12.14
CA ILE A 148 6.79 6.26 -11.14
C ILE A 148 5.85 5.50 -10.19
N ILE A 149 4.79 6.15 -9.69
CA ILE A 149 3.79 5.52 -8.82
C ILE A 149 3.09 4.37 -9.53
N LEU A 150 2.62 4.57 -10.76
CA LEU A 150 1.91 3.52 -11.52
C LEU A 150 2.78 2.26 -11.70
N ILE A 151 4.07 2.44 -12.01
CA ILE A 151 5.03 1.34 -12.12
C ILE A 151 5.29 0.70 -10.75
N TYR A 152 5.48 1.52 -9.72
CA TYR A 152 5.74 1.04 -8.38
C TYR A 152 4.59 0.22 -7.82
N ASP A 153 3.34 0.65 -8.03
CA ASP A 153 2.12 -0.06 -7.66
C ASP A 153 2.07 -1.45 -8.31
N ILE A 154 2.47 -1.58 -9.59
CA ILE A 154 2.54 -2.90 -10.26
C ILE A 154 3.56 -3.80 -9.56
N ILE A 155 4.75 -3.29 -9.27
CA ILE A 155 5.83 -4.05 -8.64
C ILE A 155 5.42 -4.53 -7.25
N THR A 156 4.87 -3.65 -6.42
CA THR A 156 4.44 -3.99 -5.05
C THR A 156 3.26 -4.95 -5.06
N THR A 157 2.29 -4.75 -5.97
CA THR A 157 1.17 -5.67 -6.17
C THR A 157 1.65 -7.06 -6.57
N ALA A 158 2.59 -7.17 -7.52
CA ALA A 158 3.15 -8.44 -7.95
C ALA A 158 3.89 -9.17 -6.81
N TRP A 159 4.62 -8.43 -5.99
CA TRP A 159 5.27 -9.00 -4.80
C TRP A 159 4.28 -9.56 -3.79
N PHE A 160 3.25 -8.79 -3.40
CA PHE A 160 2.24 -9.28 -2.46
C PHE A 160 1.36 -10.39 -3.08
N ALA A 161 1.13 -10.36 -4.40
CA ALA A 161 0.42 -11.43 -5.10
C ALA A 161 1.23 -12.74 -5.07
N SER A 162 2.55 -12.65 -5.22
CA SER A 162 3.44 -13.81 -5.04
C SER A 162 3.37 -14.35 -3.61
N ASP A 163 3.20 -13.49 -2.60
CA ASP A 163 3.10 -13.95 -1.21
C ASP A 163 1.84 -14.79 -0.98
N ILE A 164 0.73 -14.53 -1.67
CA ILE A 164 -0.52 -15.33 -1.54
C ILE A 164 -0.24 -16.82 -1.73
N SER A 165 0.56 -17.19 -2.74
CA SER A 165 0.91 -18.59 -3.02
C SER A 165 1.77 -19.23 -1.92
N ARG A 166 2.48 -18.41 -1.14
CA ARG A 166 3.38 -18.80 -0.05
C ARG A 166 2.70 -18.75 1.31
N THR A 167 1.58 -18.05 1.44
CA THR A 167 0.80 -17.95 2.68
C THR A 167 -0.47 -18.80 2.64
N TYR A 168 -0.74 -19.50 1.54
CA TYR A 168 -1.88 -20.40 1.41
C TYR A 168 -1.64 -21.73 2.16
N GLY A 169 -2.31 -21.89 3.29
CA GLY A 169 -2.05 -22.98 4.24
C GLY A 169 -1.16 -22.55 5.40
N LEU A 170 -1.42 -23.10 6.59
CA LEU A 170 -0.73 -22.77 7.83
C LEU A 170 0.74 -23.20 7.79
N ARG A 171 1.04 -24.37 7.21
CA ARG A 171 2.43 -24.82 7.05
C ARG A 171 3.25 -23.85 6.21
N LYS A 172 2.79 -23.56 5.00
CA LYS A 172 3.49 -22.65 4.07
C LYS A 172 3.62 -21.25 4.66
N TRP A 173 2.57 -20.77 5.32
CA TRP A 173 2.60 -19.51 6.04
C TRP A 173 3.68 -19.49 7.15
N PHE A 174 3.79 -20.56 7.95
CA PHE A 174 4.79 -20.64 9.01
C PHE A 174 6.22 -20.66 8.44
N GLU A 175 6.45 -21.41 7.37
CA GLU A 175 7.71 -21.40 6.63
C GLU A 175 8.00 -20.00 6.04
N PHE A 176 6.98 -19.32 5.51
CA PHE A 176 7.09 -17.99 4.90
C PHE A 176 7.53 -16.92 5.91
N ILE A 177 7.04 -16.97 7.16
CA ILE A 177 7.48 -16.04 8.21
C ILE A 177 8.86 -16.40 8.79
N GLY A 178 9.44 -17.53 8.39
CA GLY A 178 10.76 -18.00 8.83
C GLY A 178 10.72 -19.05 9.95
N GLY A 179 9.55 -19.63 10.23
CA GLY A 179 9.41 -20.78 11.11
C GLY A 179 10.07 -22.03 10.53
N LYS A 180 10.54 -22.92 11.41
CA LYS A 180 11.06 -24.24 11.01
C LYS A 180 9.93 -25.25 10.97
N GLU A 181 10.07 -26.32 10.19
CA GLU A 181 9.05 -27.39 10.19
C GLU A 181 8.80 -27.91 11.60
N ASP A 182 7.54 -27.84 12.04
CA ASP A 182 7.10 -28.29 13.36
C ASP A 182 5.93 -29.27 13.19
N PRO A 183 5.97 -30.46 13.85
CA PRO A 183 4.92 -31.47 13.72
C PRO A 183 3.56 -30.99 14.22
N THR A 184 3.52 -30.04 15.16
CA THR A 184 2.28 -29.42 15.67
C THR A 184 1.64 -28.57 14.58
N ILE A 185 2.42 -27.76 13.87
CA ILE A 185 1.94 -26.95 12.74
C ILE A 185 1.41 -27.84 11.61
N LEU A 186 2.09 -28.95 11.31
CA LEU A 186 1.64 -29.90 10.29
C LEU A 186 0.27 -30.50 10.63
N LYS A 187 0.03 -30.83 11.90
CA LYS A 187 -1.28 -31.32 12.36
C LYS A 187 -2.36 -30.24 12.29
N MET A 188 -2.03 -29.00 12.67
CA MET A 188 -2.95 -27.86 12.61
C MET A 188 -3.33 -27.49 11.17
N ASP A 189 -2.41 -27.63 10.22
CA ASP A 189 -2.63 -27.36 8.79
C ASP A 189 -3.75 -28.22 8.18
N LEU A 190 -3.97 -29.43 8.71
CA LEU A 190 -5.05 -30.33 8.28
C LEU A 190 -6.45 -29.88 8.76
N ILE A 191 -6.50 -29.08 9.82
CA ILE A 191 -7.74 -28.67 10.49
C ILE A 191 -8.10 -27.22 10.12
N TYR A 192 -7.09 -26.39 9.86
CA TYR A 192 -7.27 -24.96 9.64
C TYR A 192 -7.55 -24.62 8.17
N PRO A 193 -8.56 -23.78 7.86
CA PRO A 193 -8.82 -23.37 6.49
C PRO A 193 -7.63 -22.60 5.89
N PRO A 194 -7.07 -23.04 4.75
CA PRO A 194 -5.85 -22.46 4.19
C PRO A 194 -6.03 -21.01 3.69
N ILE A 195 -7.28 -20.57 3.51
CA ILE A 195 -7.58 -19.21 3.04
C ILE A 195 -7.35 -18.14 4.12
N ASN A 196 -7.50 -18.49 5.39
CA ASN A 196 -7.40 -17.53 6.49
C ASN A 196 -5.97 -16.96 6.62
N THR A 197 -4.96 -17.78 6.35
CA THR A 197 -3.55 -17.38 6.40
C THR A 197 -3.13 -16.55 5.18
N ALA A 198 -3.85 -16.66 4.06
CA ALA A 198 -3.61 -15.87 2.85
C ALA A 198 -4.29 -14.48 2.87
N MET A 199 -5.27 -14.26 3.76
CA MET A 199 -6.04 -13.01 3.85
C MET A 199 -5.18 -11.75 4.00
N PRO A 200 -4.13 -11.71 4.85
CA PRO A 200 -3.23 -10.56 4.92
C PRO A 200 -2.57 -10.23 3.57
N SER A 201 -2.12 -11.24 2.83
CA SER A 201 -1.48 -11.05 1.53
C SER A 201 -2.47 -10.51 0.51
N ILE A 202 -3.69 -11.06 0.48
CA ILE A 202 -4.79 -10.56 -0.38
C ILE A 202 -5.10 -9.10 -0.04
N PHE A 203 -5.19 -8.76 1.24
CA PHE A 203 -5.43 -7.39 1.67
C PHE A 203 -4.33 -6.43 1.19
N LEU A 204 -3.05 -6.80 1.33
CA LEU A 204 -1.95 -5.97 0.86
C LEU A 204 -1.93 -5.83 -0.68
N VAL A 205 -2.30 -6.88 -1.42
CA VAL A 205 -2.51 -6.79 -2.88
C VAL A 205 -3.57 -5.76 -3.23
N VAL A 206 -4.71 -5.77 -2.54
CA VAL A 206 -5.80 -4.82 -2.80
C VAL A 206 -5.39 -3.40 -2.44
N VAL A 207 -4.73 -3.21 -1.29
CA VAL A 207 -4.29 -1.89 -0.82
C VAL A 207 -3.24 -1.29 -1.74
N PHE A 208 -2.16 -2.03 -2.03
CA PHE A 208 -1.03 -1.52 -2.82
C PHE A 208 -1.27 -1.57 -4.33
N GLY A 209 -2.21 -2.41 -4.78
CA GLY A 209 -2.81 -2.32 -6.12
C GLY A 209 -3.86 -1.23 -6.25
N ARG A 210 -4.02 -0.40 -5.20
CA ARG A 210 -4.96 0.72 -5.08
C ARG A 210 -6.41 0.37 -5.41
N ILE A 211 -6.84 -0.88 -5.28
CA ILE A 211 -8.05 -1.40 -5.92
C ILE A 211 -7.92 -1.18 -7.43
N PHE A 212 -7.65 -2.23 -8.21
CA PHE A 212 -7.31 -2.18 -9.64
C PHE A 212 -8.06 -1.12 -10.49
N ILE A 213 -9.35 -0.88 -10.18
CA ILE A 213 -10.18 0.18 -10.76
C ILE A 213 -9.56 1.59 -10.59
N LEU A 214 -9.14 1.98 -9.38
CA LEU A 214 -8.57 3.31 -9.15
C LEU A 214 -7.19 3.46 -9.80
N TRP A 215 -6.40 2.38 -9.87
CA TRP A 215 -5.15 2.37 -10.62
C TRP A 215 -5.40 2.65 -12.11
N PHE A 216 -6.44 2.06 -12.69
CA PHE A 216 -6.81 2.33 -14.09
C PHE A 216 -7.29 3.78 -14.29
N VAL A 217 -8.04 4.35 -13.34
CA VAL A 217 -8.42 5.76 -13.39
C VAL A 217 -7.19 6.68 -13.32
N ASN A 218 -6.18 6.35 -12.49
CA ASN A 218 -4.91 7.07 -12.45
C ASN A 218 -4.20 7.04 -13.81
N LEU A 219 -4.21 5.91 -14.50
CA LEU A 219 -3.65 5.75 -15.84
C LEU A 219 -4.37 6.63 -16.88
N CYS A 220 -5.70 6.67 -16.86
CA CYS A 220 -6.48 7.55 -17.73
C CYS A 220 -6.19 9.04 -17.49
N ILE A 221 -6.12 9.45 -16.23
CA ILE A 221 -5.79 10.83 -15.84
C ILE A 221 -4.36 11.18 -16.28
N PHE A 222 -3.42 10.25 -16.12
CA PHE A 222 -2.03 10.40 -16.57
C PHE A 222 -1.96 10.77 -18.06
N PHE A 223 -2.64 10.02 -18.94
CA PHE A 223 -2.61 10.31 -20.36
C PHE A 223 -3.25 11.67 -20.69
N ARG A 224 -4.35 12.03 -20.04
CA ARG A 224 -5.00 13.33 -20.23
C ARG A 224 -4.10 14.49 -19.80
N LEU A 225 -3.47 14.40 -18.64
CA LEU A 225 -2.58 15.45 -18.14
C LEU A 225 -1.26 15.50 -18.91
N LEU A 226 -0.75 14.37 -19.39
CA LEU A 226 0.40 14.36 -20.30
C LEU A 226 0.07 15.14 -21.58
N GLN A 227 -1.10 14.89 -22.19
CA GLN A 227 -1.53 15.62 -23.38
C GLN A 227 -1.70 17.12 -23.11
N ALA A 228 -2.36 17.49 -22.01
CA ALA A 228 -2.52 18.88 -21.60
C ALA A 228 -1.16 19.57 -21.37
N SER A 229 -0.21 18.88 -20.73
CA SER A 229 1.15 19.39 -20.48
C SER A 229 1.90 19.66 -21.79
N VAL A 230 1.81 18.73 -22.75
CA VAL A 230 2.45 18.88 -24.07
C VAL A 230 1.85 20.03 -24.85
N ASN A 231 0.52 20.20 -24.81
CA ASN A 231 -0.15 21.31 -25.47
C ASN A 231 0.26 22.66 -24.86
N ALA A 232 0.24 22.78 -23.53
CA ALA A 232 0.66 23.99 -22.82
C ALA A 232 2.13 24.36 -23.08
N TYR A 233 2.99 23.36 -23.27
CA TYR A 233 4.38 23.58 -23.68
C TYR A 233 4.52 24.05 -25.14
N ARG A 234 3.71 23.49 -26.06
CA ARG A 234 3.77 23.84 -27.49
C ARG A 234 3.26 25.24 -27.82
N GLU A 235 2.30 25.77 -27.05
CA GLU A 235 1.72 27.11 -27.27
C GLU A 235 2.79 28.24 -27.35
N THR A 236 3.99 28.07 -26.75
CA THR A 236 5.09 29.05 -26.90
C THR A 236 5.84 29.03 -28.23
N GLY A 237 5.68 28.01 -29.07
CA GLY A 237 6.37 27.92 -30.36
C GLY A 237 5.82 28.88 -31.42
N GLU A 238 4.57 29.31 -31.28
CA GLU A 238 3.86 30.08 -32.31
C GLU A 238 3.48 31.50 -31.89
N SER A 239 3.44 31.81 -30.58
CA SER A 239 3.11 33.16 -30.10
C SER A 239 4.30 33.78 -29.34
N GLY A 240 5.10 34.56 -30.07
CA GLY A 240 6.01 35.52 -29.48
C GLY A 240 5.24 36.46 -28.55
N ILE A 241 5.65 36.51 -27.29
CA ILE A 241 5.45 37.61 -26.33
C ILE A 241 4.03 38.22 -26.37
N LEU A 242 3.03 37.56 -25.77
CA LEU A 242 1.89 38.29 -25.23
C LEU A 242 1.70 37.91 -23.75
N TYR A 243 2.03 38.87 -22.90
CA TYR A 243 1.80 38.83 -21.45
C TYR A 243 0.30 38.75 -21.17
N CYS A 244 -0.14 37.70 -20.47
CA CYS A 244 -1.44 37.70 -19.79
C CYS A 244 -1.28 38.44 -18.45
N ILE A 245 -1.62 39.73 -18.43
CA ILE A 245 -2.06 40.41 -17.21
C ILE A 245 -3.56 40.07 -17.08
N PRO A 246 -4.02 39.49 -15.96
CA PRO A 246 -5.44 39.23 -15.76
C PRO A 246 -6.19 40.57 -15.63
N ALA A 247 -7.29 40.69 -16.37
CA ALA A 247 -8.32 41.72 -16.17
C ALA A 247 -9.30 41.28 -15.08
#